data_AF-A0A960YZB5-F1
#
_entry.id   AF-A0A960YZB5-F1
#
_cell.length_a   1.000
_cell.length_b   1.000
_cell.length_c   1.000
_cell.angle_alpha   90.00
_cell.angle_beta   90.00
_cell.angle_gamma   90.00
#
_symmetry.space_group_name_H-M   'P 1'
#
loop_
_entity.id
_entity.type
_entity.pdbx_description
1 polymer ?
#
loop_
_entity_poly.entity_id
_entity_poly.type
_entity_poly.pdbx_seq_one_letter_code
_entity_poly.pdbx_strand_id
1 'polypeptide(L)'
;MGQLFEGLKNIEKVSKNASNEVRDVYSQIESSKKSIGDMEDSINKIGAGSGEMRKIIKIIEDISNKTSLLALNAAIEAARAGDQGLGFTVVAGEVAKLSEETRRSVGNITQKLKENEEEILLGTKKVSNTVNLFSNIIKSVQKITENVNEIYGSVSEQSELKQKVESEIHEVQSKSESIQFKTKEHSIKTREAFALIEDMKNTTNANESKIKNLSQDSEELEKSAIHLKDKINFFKIN
;
A
#
# COMPACT_ATOMS: atom_id res chain seq x y z
N MET A 1 22.28 -9.75 9.30
CA MET A 1 21.98 -10.31 7.96
C MET A 1 20.80 -11.27 7.97
N GLY A 2 20.78 -12.32 8.81
CA GLY A 2 19.63 -13.25 8.88
C GLY A 2 18.27 -12.58 9.15
N GLN A 3 18.21 -11.61 10.07
CA GLN A 3 16.99 -10.84 10.36
C GLN A 3 16.53 -9.96 9.17
N LEU A 4 17.46 -9.46 8.36
CA LEU A 4 17.12 -8.68 7.16
C LEU A 4 16.51 -9.58 6.08
N PHE A 5 17.04 -10.80 5.93
CA PHE A 5 16.52 -11.81 5.00
C PHE A 5 15.11 -12.27 5.39
N GLU A 6 14.89 -12.56 6.68
CA GLU A 6 13.54 -12.85 7.18
C GLU A 6 12.60 -11.66 7.01
N GLY A 7 13.08 -10.43 7.22
CA GLY A 7 12.32 -9.20 6.99
C GLY A 7 11.84 -9.07 5.55
N LEU A 8 12.75 -9.17 4.57
CA LEU A 8 12.42 -9.08 3.14
C LEU A 8 11.43 -10.17 2.71
N LYS A 9 11.68 -11.42 3.12
CA LYS A 9 10.80 -12.55 2.83
C LYS A 9 9.42 -12.38 3.47
N ASN A 10 9.35 -11.78 4.65
CA ASN A 10 8.08 -11.49 5.31
C ASN A 10 7.32 -10.38 4.59
N ILE A 11 8.00 -9.31 4.14
CA ILE A 11 7.37 -8.25 3.34
C ILE A 11 6.82 -8.83 2.03
N GLU A 12 7.60 -9.65 1.31
CA GLU A 12 7.14 -10.32 0.09
C GLU A 12 5.87 -11.17 0.34
N LYS A 13 5.86 -11.96 1.42
CA LYS A 13 4.70 -12.76 1.83
C LYS A 13 3.49 -11.90 2.16
N VAL A 14 3.67 -10.84 2.95
CA VAL A 14 2.59 -9.91 3.33
C VAL A 14 2.03 -9.20 2.11
N SER A 15 2.88 -8.71 1.19
CA SER A 15 2.46 -8.09 -0.07
C SER A 15 1.67 -9.06 -0.95
N LYS A 16 2.09 -10.33 -1.02
CA LYS A 16 1.35 -11.37 -1.76
C LYS A 16 -0.03 -11.64 -1.17
N ASN A 17 -0.12 -11.71 0.16
CA ASN A 17 -1.41 -11.86 0.84
C ASN A 17 -2.30 -10.63 0.57
N ALA A 18 -1.75 -9.41 0.69
CA ALA A 18 -2.47 -8.18 0.38
C ALA A 18 -2.97 -8.15 -1.07
N SER A 19 -2.19 -8.60 -2.05
CA SER A 19 -2.64 -8.72 -3.45
C SER A 19 -3.82 -9.70 -3.61
N ASN A 20 -3.81 -10.81 -2.87
CA ASN A 20 -4.91 -11.78 -2.91
C ASN A 20 -6.16 -11.22 -2.26
N GLU A 21 -6.04 -10.60 -1.08
CA GLU A 21 -7.17 -9.95 -0.39
C GLU A 21 -7.79 -8.85 -1.25
N VAL A 22 -6.97 -8.04 -1.93
CA VAL A 22 -7.42 -7.03 -2.90
C VAL A 22 -8.22 -7.66 -4.05
N ARG A 23 -7.76 -8.80 -4.60
CA ARG A 23 -8.47 -9.51 -5.66
C ARG A 23 -9.83 -10.05 -5.16
N ASP A 24 -9.87 -10.57 -3.94
CA ASP A 24 -11.10 -11.07 -3.32
C ASP A 24 -12.11 -9.94 -3.10
N VAL A 25 -11.65 -8.79 -2.59
CA VAL A 25 -12.47 -7.58 -2.45
C VAL A 25 -13.02 -7.14 -3.81
N TYR A 26 -12.22 -7.17 -4.87
CA TYR A 26 -12.69 -6.83 -6.21
C TYR A 26 -13.81 -7.76 -6.68
N SER A 27 -13.67 -9.07 -6.48
CA SER A 27 -14.70 -10.07 -6.80
C SER A 27 -15.99 -9.87 -6.00
N GLN A 28 -15.87 -9.50 -4.72
CA GLN A 28 -17.02 -9.20 -3.86
C GLN A 28 -17.75 -7.92 -4.30
N ILE A 29 -17.01 -6.90 -4.76
CA ILE A 29 -17.60 -5.67 -5.28
C ILE A 29 -18.37 -5.94 -6.57
N GLU A 30 -17.81 -6.72 -7.50
CA GLU A 30 -18.52 -7.07 -8.74
C GLU A 30 -19.80 -7.87 -8.47
N SER A 31 -19.74 -8.82 -7.52
CA SER A 31 -20.93 -9.55 -7.07
C SER A 31 -21.95 -8.62 -6.43
N SER A 32 -21.50 -7.67 -5.60
CA SER A 32 -22.38 -6.68 -4.96
C SER A 32 -23.03 -5.74 -5.97
N LYS A 33 -22.29 -5.33 -7.00
CA LYS A 33 -22.78 -4.49 -8.10
C LYS A 33 -23.90 -5.18 -8.87
N LYS A 34 -23.78 -6.49 -9.12
CA LYS A 34 -24.85 -7.29 -9.72
C LYS A 34 -26.10 -7.30 -8.84
N SER A 35 -25.96 -7.61 -7.55
CA SER A 35 -27.08 -7.62 -6.60
C SER A 35 -27.78 -6.26 -6.49
N ILE A 36 -27.04 -5.17 -6.62
CA ILE A 36 -27.58 -3.80 -6.66
C ILE A 36 -28.37 -3.55 -7.94
N GLY A 37 -27.88 -4.01 -9.10
CA GLY A 37 -28.62 -3.95 -10.35
C GLY A 37 -29.95 -4.71 -10.25
N ASP A 38 -29.94 -5.91 -9.69
CA ASP A 38 -31.15 -6.70 -9.45
C ASP A 38 -32.13 -5.99 -8.50
N MET A 39 -31.60 -5.26 -7.50
CA MET A 39 -32.40 -4.43 -6.60
C MET A 39 -33.02 -3.22 -7.30
N GLU A 40 -32.25 -2.53 -8.16
CA GLU A 40 -32.74 -1.42 -8.98
C GLU A 40 -33.90 -1.86 -9.89
N ASP A 41 -33.73 -2.98 -10.58
CA ASP A 41 -34.78 -3.58 -11.42
C ASP A 41 -36.03 -3.93 -10.62
N SER A 42 -35.87 -4.47 -9.41
CA SER A 42 -36.98 -4.81 -8.52
C SER A 42 -37.75 -3.57 -8.07
N ILE A 43 -37.05 -2.50 -7.69
CA ILE A 43 -37.67 -1.22 -7.31
C ILE A 43 -38.42 -0.62 -8.51
N ASN A 44 -37.83 -0.66 -9.70
CA ASN A 44 -38.46 -0.17 -10.93
C ASN A 44 -39.75 -0.94 -11.25
N LYS A 45 -39.76 -2.27 -11.09
CA LYS A 45 -40.96 -3.10 -11.25
C LYS A 45 -42.05 -2.77 -10.22
N ILE A 46 -41.68 -2.53 -8.96
CA ILE A 46 -42.62 -2.11 -7.91
C ILE A 46 -43.21 -0.73 -8.23
N GLY A 47 -42.38 0.19 -8.75
CA GLY A 47 -42.80 1.51 -9.23
C GLY A 47 -43.83 1.42 -10.36
N ALA A 48 -43.54 0.62 -11.38
CA ALA A 48 -44.45 0.38 -12.50
C ALA A 48 -45.78 -0.24 -12.02
N GLY A 49 -45.72 -1.27 -11.16
CA GLY A 49 -46.91 -1.91 -10.59
C GLY A 49 -47.76 -0.96 -9.73
N SER A 50 -47.11 -0.05 -8.98
CA SER A 50 -47.81 1.00 -8.22
C SER A 50 -48.53 2.00 -9.14
N GLY A 51 -47.93 2.35 -10.27
CA GLY A 51 -48.56 3.14 -11.32
C GLY A 51 -49.77 2.45 -11.97
N GLU A 52 -49.70 1.14 -12.19
CA GLU A 52 -50.86 0.37 -12.68
C GLU A 52 -51.97 0.28 -11.64
N MET A 53 -51.64 0.03 -10.37
CA MET A 53 -52.62 0.03 -9.28
C MET A 53 -53.34 1.37 -9.19
N ARG A 54 -52.62 2.49 -9.33
CA ARG A 54 -53.23 3.83 -9.34
C ARG A 54 -54.28 3.99 -10.45
N LYS A 55 -54.03 3.44 -11.64
CA LYS A 55 -55.01 3.45 -12.75
C LYS A 55 -56.27 2.64 -12.39
N ILE A 56 -56.09 1.46 -11.81
CA ILE A 56 -57.21 0.59 -11.39
C ILE A 56 -58.05 1.28 -10.31
N ILE A 57 -57.40 1.87 -9.30
CA ILE A 57 -58.08 2.57 -8.20
C ILE A 57 -58.90 3.75 -8.73
N LYS A 58 -58.39 4.49 -9.73
CA LYS A 58 -59.15 5.55 -10.39
C LYS A 58 -60.40 5.04 -11.12
N ILE A 59 -60.31 3.88 -11.77
CA ILE A 59 -61.48 3.24 -12.40
C ILE A 59 -62.51 2.85 -11.35
N ILE A 60 -62.09 2.32 -10.19
CA ILE A 60 -63.00 1.96 -9.09
C ILE A 60 -63.67 3.21 -8.51
N GLU A 61 -62.94 4.32 -8.38
CA GLU A 61 -63.49 5.62 -7.98
C GLU A 61 -64.59 6.08 -8.95
N ASP A 62 -64.33 6.02 -10.26
CA ASP A 62 -65.29 6.38 -11.30
C ASP A 62 -66.53 5.47 -11.28
N ILE A 63 -66.36 4.17 -11.03
CA ILE A 63 -67.47 3.22 -10.88
C ILE A 63 -68.30 3.56 -9.64
N SER A 64 -67.66 3.77 -8.49
CA SER A 64 -68.34 4.15 -7.23
C SER A 64 -69.16 5.43 -7.41
N ASN A 65 -68.61 6.45 -8.08
CA ASN A 65 -69.32 7.69 -8.38
C ASN A 65 -70.54 7.46 -9.30
N LYS A 66 -70.39 6.65 -10.35
CA LYS A 66 -71.52 6.29 -11.24
C LYS A 66 -72.60 5.49 -10.51
N THR A 67 -72.22 4.54 -9.66
CA THR A 67 -73.14 3.74 -8.85
C THR A 67 -73.90 4.61 -7.85
N SER A 68 -73.23 5.58 -7.22
CA SER A 68 -73.87 6.56 -6.33
C SER A 68 -74.90 7.41 -7.07
N LEU A 69 -74.57 7.89 -8.28
CA LEU A 69 -75.53 8.63 -9.12
C LEU A 69 -76.71 7.76 -9.58
N LEU A 70 -76.47 6.50 -9.93
CA LEU A 70 -77.52 5.53 -10.28
C LEU A 70 -78.45 5.27 -9.09
N ALA A 71 -77.90 5.09 -7.90
CA ALA A 71 -78.65 4.90 -6.67
C ALA A 71 -79.50 6.13 -6.33
N LEU A 72 -78.95 7.33 -6.48
CA LEU A 72 -79.68 8.58 -6.30
C LEU A 72 -80.86 8.68 -7.28
N ASN A 73 -80.64 8.39 -8.56
CA ASN A 73 -81.71 8.40 -9.57
C ASN A 73 -82.79 7.37 -9.25
N ALA A 74 -82.41 6.17 -8.80
CA ALA A 74 -83.35 5.15 -8.38
C ALA A 74 -84.17 5.56 -7.14
N ALA A 75 -83.54 6.23 -6.17
CA ALA A 75 -84.23 6.77 -4.99
C ALA A 75 -85.25 7.86 -5.37
N ILE A 76 -84.91 8.74 -6.33
CA ILE A 76 -85.82 9.77 -6.84
C ILE A 76 -87.03 9.12 -7.54
N GLU A 77 -86.79 8.13 -8.40
CA GLU A 77 -87.89 7.50 -9.15
C GLU A 77 -88.77 6.62 -8.24
N ALA A 78 -88.17 5.98 -7.22
CA ALA A 78 -88.90 5.25 -6.19
C ALA A 78 -89.79 6.19 -5.35
N ALA A 79 -89.30 7.38 -4.99
CA ALA A 79 -90.12 8.41 -4.34
C ALA A 79 -91.27 8.89 -5.24
N ARG A 80 -91.03 8.96 -6.55
CA ARG A 80 -92.04 9.36 -7.56
C ARG A 80 -93.15 8.33 -7.74
N ALA A 81 -92.84 7.04 -7.56
CA ALA A 81 -93.81 5.94 -7.62
C ALA A 81 -94.72 5.82 -6.38
N GLY A 82 -94.50 6.64 -5.35
CA GLY A 82 -95.31 6.65 -4.12
C GLY A 82 -95.24 5.32 -3.36
N ASP A 83 -96.39 4.81 -2.90
CA ASP A 83 -96.46 3.61 -2.05
C ASP A 83 -95.91 2.35 -2.73
N GLN A 84 -95.95 2.27 -4.07
CA GLN A 84 -95.41 1.15 -4.85
C GLN A 84 -93.87 1.14 -4.88
N GLY A 85 -93.23 2.29 -4.60
CA GLY A 85 -91.77 2.47 -4.65
C GLY A 85 -91.06 2.24 -3.31
N LEU A 86 -91.78 2.04 -2.20
CA LEU A 86 -91.19 1.97 -0.85
C LEU A 86 -90.07 0.93 -0.72
N GLY A 87 -90.23 -0.27 -1.32
CA GLY A 87 -89.20 -1.30 -1.34
C GLY A 87 -87.97 -0.92 -2.17
N PHE A 88 -88.17 -0.22 -3.30
CA PHE A 88 -87.08 0.26 -4.16
C PHE A 88 -86.28 1.40 -3.50
N THR A 89 -86.93 2.27 -2.72
CA THR A 89 -86.26 3.34 -1.97
C THR A 89 -85.25 2.78 -0.96
N VAL A 90 -85.60 1.70 -0.25
CA VAL A 90 -84.69 1.05 0.71
C VAL A 90 -83.47 0.48 0.01
N VAL A 91 -83.67 -0.23 -1.11
CA VAL A 91 -82.57 -0.79 -1.90
C VAL A 91 -81.66 0.32 -2.45
N ALA A 92 -82.24 1.40 -2.99
CA ALA A 92 -81.47 2.54 -3.49
C ALA A 92 -80.64 3.21 -2.39
N GLY A 93 -81.18 3.34 -1.17
CA GLY A 93 -80.44 3.84 -0.02
C GLY A 93 -79.25 2.97 0.37
N GLU A 94 -79.41 1.65 0.37
CA GLU A 94 -78.32 0.71 0.70
C GLU A 94 -77.22 0.72 -0.38
N VAL A 95 -77.59 0.82 -1.67
CA VAL A 95 -76.62 0.95 -2.77
C VAL A 95 -75.85 2.27 -2.69
N ALA A 96 -76.51 3.38 -2.32
CA ALA A 96 -75.85 4.66 -2.12
C ALA A 96 -74.84 4.60 -0.96
N LYS A 97 -75.22 3.96 0.15
CA LYS A 97 -74.35 3.76 1.31
C LYS A 97 -73.13 2.90 0.97
N LEU A 98 -73.31 1.78 0.26
CA LEU A 98 -72.21 0.92 -0.20
C LEU A 98 -71.26 1.66 -1.16
N SER A 99 -71.80 2.53 -2.01
CA SER A 99 -70.99 3.36 -2.92
C SER A 99 -70.13 4.35 -2.15
N GLU A 100 -70.66 4.99 -1.09
CA GLU A 100 -69.91 5.91 -0.23
C GLU A 100 -68.81 5.19 0.56
N GLU A 101 -69.11 4.01 1.12
CA GLU A 101 -68.10 3.16 1.80
C GLU A 101 -66.98 2.73 0.85
N THR A 102 -67.33 2.42 -0.41
CA THR A 102 -66.35 2.11 -1.46
C THR A 102 -65.46 3.33 -1.73
N ARG A 103 -66.04 4.54 -1.87
CA ARG A 103 -65.26 5.77 -2.14
C ARG A 103 -64.30 6.09 -0.99
N ARG A 104 -64.72 5.87 0.25
CA ARG A 104 -63.86 6.03 1.44
C ARG A 104 -62.68 5.05 1.42
N SER A 105 -62.94 3.79 1.08
CA SER A 105 -61.91 2.75 0.98
C SER A 105 -60.91 3.06 -0.14
N VAL A 106 -61.40 3.50 -1.30
CA VAL A 106 -60.58 3.97 -2.43
C VAL A 106 -59.69 5.14 -2.03
N GLY A 107 -60.20 6.11 -1.26
CA GLY A 107 -59.40 7.21 -0.72
C GLY A 107 -58.24 6.72 0.15
N ASN A 108 -58.50 5.79 1.08
CA ASN A 108 -57.47 5.20 1.93
C ASN A 108 -56.41 4.44 1.12
N ILE A 109 -56.81 3.66 0.11
CA ILE A 109 -55.88 2.94 -0.77
C ILE A 109 -55.03 3.94 -1.58
N THR A 110 -55.64 5.02 -2.08
CA THR A 110 -54.93 6.07 -2.83
C THR A 110 -53.85 6.74 -1.98
N GLN A 111 -54.15 7.01 -0.71
CA GLN A 111 -53.16 7.53 0.23
C GLN A 111 -52.01 6.54 0.43
N LYS A 112 -52.31 5.26 0.64
CA LYS A 112 -51.28 4.21 0.78
C LYS A 112 -50.42 4.03 -0.46
N LEU A 113 -51.00 4.14 -1.65
CA LEU A 113 -50.25 4.13 -2.91
C LEU A 113 -49.30 5.33 -3.04
N LYS A 114 -49.72 6.51 -2.57
CA LYS A 114 -48.86 7.69 -2.54
C LYS A 114 -47.68 7.51 -1.59
N GLU A 115 -47.93 7.00 -0.38
CA GLU A 115 -46.87 6.66 0.58
C GLU A 115 -45.89 5.65 -0.02
N ASN A 116 -46.39 4.64 -0.72
CA ASN A 116 -45.56 3.63 -1.38
C ASN A 116 -44.69 4.22 -2.50
N GLU A 117 -45.21 5.16 -3.29
CA GLU A 117 -44.42 5.87 -4.31
C GLU A 117 -43.29 6.72 -3.71
N GLU A 118 -43.55 7.38 -2.57
CA GLU A 118 -42.52 8.13 -1.84
C GLU A 118 -41.41 7.20 -1.34
N GLU A 119 -41.77 6.03 -0.79
CA GLU A 119 -40.81 5.01 -0.35
C GLU A 119 -39.99 4.42 -1.51
N ILE A 120 -40.61 4.20 -2.67
CA ILE A 120 -39.94 3.74 -3.90
C ILE A 120 -38.89 4.76 -4.34
N LEU A 121 -39.24 6.06 -4.39
CA LEU A 121 -38.31 7.13 -4.76
C LEU A 121 -37.12 7.22 -3.77
N LEU A 122 -37.40 7.11 -2.47
CA LEU A 122 -36.35 7.04 -1.45
C LEU A 122 -35.46 5.81 -1.62
N GLY A 123 -36.05 4.65 -1.96
CA GLY A 123 -35.35 3.42 -2.28
C GLY A 123 -34.39 3.58 -3.46
N THR A 124 -34.88 4.12 -4.58
CA THR A 124 -34.05 4.43 -5.77
C THR A 124 -32.87 5.34 -5.42
N LYS A 125 -33.11 6.39 -4.61
CA LYS A 125 -32.05 7.29 -4.17
C LYS A 125 -30.99 6.58 -3.31
N LYS A 126 -31.42 5.71 -2.39
CA LYS A 126 -30.50 4.90 -1.56
C LYS A 126 -29.68 3.95 -2.42
N VAL A 127 -30.28 3.27 -3.39
CA VAL A 127 -29.59 2.40 -4.35
C VAL A 127 -28.52 3.18 -5.13
N SER A 128 -28.87 4.34 -5.68
CA SER A 128 -27.92 5.21 -6.38
C SER A 128 -26.75 5.66 -5.51
N ASN A 129 -27.01 6.03 -4.25
CA ASN A 129 -25.95 6.37 -3.30
C ASN A 129 -25.03 5.17 -3.03
N THR A 130 -25.58 3.97 -2.89
CA THR A 130 -24.80 2.74 -2.69
C THR A 130 -23.89 2.47 -3.89
N VAL A 131 -24.36 2.65 -5.13
CA VAL A 131 -23.52 2.56 -6.34
C VAL A 131 -22.33 3.53 -6.29
N ASN A 132 -22.58 4.78 -5.89
CA ASN A 132 -21.51 5.78 -5.75
C ASN A 132 -20.48 5.41 -4.67
N LEU A 133 -20.93 4.84 -3.55
CA LEU A 133 -20.04 4.34 -2.50
C LEU A 133 -19.16 3.21 -3.02
N PHE A 134 -19.72 2.24 -3.74
CA PHE A 134 -18.92 1.16 -4.35
C PHE A 134 -17.90 1.69 -5.37
N SER A 135 -18.25 2.71 -6.16
CA SER A 135 -17.29 3.36 -7.08
C SER A 135 -16.07 3.93 -6.33
N ASN A 136 -16.28 4.54 -5.16
CA ASN A 136 -15.19 5.04 -4.33
C ASN A 136 -14.35 3.91 -3.71
N ILE A 137 -14.99 2.80 -3.32
CA ILE A 137 -14.28 1.62 -2.83
C ILE A 137 -13.38 1.05 -3.94
N ILE A 138 -13.88 0.93 -5.18
CA ILE A 138 -13.09 0.46 -6.33
C ILE A 138 -11.83 1.32 -6.51
N LYS A 139 -11.96 2.65 -6.50
CA LYS A 139 -10.81 3.57 -6.60
C LYS A 139 -9.80 3.35 -5.47
N SER A 140 -10.29 3.11 -4.25
CA SER A 140 -9.44 2.88 -3.09
C SER A 140 -8.68 1.55 -3.20
N VAL A 141 -9.35 0.51 -3.69
CA VAL A 141 -8.74 -0.80 -3.97
C VAL A 141 -7.69 -0.73 -5.09
N GLN A 142 -7.94 0.06 -6.13
CA GLN A 142 -6.95 0.34 -7.19
C GLN A 142 -5.69 0.98 -6.60
N LYS A 143 -5.85 2.00 -5.74
CA LYS A 143 -4.71 2.65 -5.08
C LYS A 143 -3.94 1.69 -4.16
N ILE A 144 -4.64 0.79 -3.44
CA ILE A 144 -3.98 -0.24 -2.65
C ILE A 144 -3.16 -1.18 -3.56
N THR A 145 -3.69 -1.55 -4.72
CA THR A 145 -2.99 -2.38 -5.71
C THR A 145 -1.69 -1.71 -6.19
N GLU A 146 -1.76 -0.41 -6.52
CA GLU A 146 -0.59 0.38 -6.92
C GLU A 146 0.47 0.39 -5.83
N ASN A 147 0.09 0.69 -4.58
CA ASN A 147 1.01 0.68 -3.45
C ASN A 147 1.65 -0.69 -3.23
N VAL A 148 0.90 -1.78 -3.38
CA VAL A 148 1.45 -3.14 -3.24
C VAL A 148 2.47 -3.43 -4.34
N ASN A 149 2.23 -2.98 -5.58
CA ASN A 149 3.19 -3.10 -6.67
C ASN A 149 4.47 -2.28 -6.42
N GLU A 150 4.35 -1.08 -5.86
CA GLU A 150 5.50 -0.25 -5.47
C GLU A 150 6.33 -0.94 -4.37
N ILE A 151 5.68 -1.58 -3.40
CA ILE A 151 6.35 -2.39 -2.38
C ILE A 151 7.13 -3.55 -3.02
N TYR A 152 6.56 -4.24 -4.02
CA TYR A 152 7.29 -5.30 -4.73
C TYR A 152 8.55 -4.77 -5.42
N GLY A 153 8.46 -3.62 -6.09
CA GLY A 153 9.63 -2.96 -6.68
C GLY A 153 10.70 -2.67 -5.62
N SER A 154 10.30 -2.06 -4.51
CA SER A 154 11.20 -1.74 -3.39
C SER A 154 11.86 -2.98 -2.77
N VAL A 155 11.12 -4.08 -2.62
CA VAL A 155 11.65 -5.35 -2.10
C VAL A 155 12.67 -5.97 -3.06
N SER A 156 12.44 -5.86 -4.37
CA SER A 156 13.39 -6.30 -5.39
C SER A 156 14.69 -5.50 -5.32
N GLU A 157 14.60 -4.18 -5.30
CA GLU A 157 15.76 -3.29 -5.18
C GLU A 157 16.56 -3.55 -3.88
N GLN A 158 15.87 -3.72 -2.75
CA GLN A 158 16.53 -4.07 -1.49
C GLN A 158 17.22 -5.42 -1.54
N SER A 159 16.67 -6.40 -2.27
CA SER A 159 17.29 -7.71 -2.45
C SER A 159 18.58 -7.63 -3.27
N GLU A 160 18.62 -6.78 -4.30
CA GLU A 160 19.83 -6.51 -5.09
C GLU A 160 20.89 -5.77 -4.27
N LEU A 161 20.50 -4.69 -3.57
CA LEU A 161 21.40 -3.94 -2.70
C LEU A 161 22.01 -4.84 -1.63
N LYS A 162 21.22 -5.77 -1.09
CA LYS A 162 21.66 -6.77 -0.12
C LYS A 162 22.74 -7.69 -0.70
N GLN A 163 22.62 -8.18 -1.94
CA GLN A 163 23.66 -8.99 -2.58
C GLN A 163 24.96 -8.21 -2.75
N LYS A 164 24.86 -6.92 -3.10
CA LYS A 164 26.03 -6.04 -3.24
C LYS A 164 26.76 -5.87 -1.89
N VAL A 165 26.01 -5.61 -0.81
CA VAL A 165 26.57 -5.51 0.54
C VAL A 165 27.25 -6.81 0.98
N GLU A 166 26.67 -7.98 0.66
CA GLU A 166 27.32 -9.27 0.94
C GLU A 166 28.68 -9.41 0.23
N SER A 167 28.74 -9.01 -1.05
CA SER A 167 30.00 -9.02 -1.81
C SER A 167 31.04 -8.06 -1.22
N GLU A 168 30.63 -6.84 -0.86
CA GLU A 168 31.54 -5.85 -0.26
C GLU A 168 32.07 -6.31 1.10
N ILE A 169 31.25 -6.98 1.92
CA ILE A 169 31.70 -7.57 3.19
C ILE A 169 32.77 -8.65 2.96
N HIS A 170 32.58 -9.52 1.97
CA HIS A 170 33.58 -10.53 1.62
C HIS A 170 34.90 -9.91 1.15
N GLU A 171 34.83 -8.85 0.35
CA GLU A 171 36.02 -8.12 -0.08
C GLU A 171 36.76 -7.48 1.11
N VAL A 172 36.03 -6.85 2.04
CA VAL A 172 36.59 -6.26 3.26
C VAL A 172 37.26 -7.34 4.13
N GLN A 173 36.64 -8.51 4.28
CA GLN A 173 37.23 -9.64 5.01
C GLN A 173 38.56 -10.07 4.38
N SER A 174 38.61 -10.28 3.06
CA SER A 174 39.84 -10.66 2.36
C SER A 174 40.95 -9.61 2.47
N LYS A 175 40.60 -8.32 2.36
CA LYS A 175 41.56 -7.22 2.57
C LYS A 175 42.09 -7.20 3.99
N SER A 176 41.23 -7.42 4.98
CA SER A 176 41.61 -7.47 6.40
C SER A 176 42.61 -8.60 6.68
N GLU A 177 42.38 -9.79 6.11
CA GLU A 177 43.32 -10.92 6.20
C GLU A 177 44.66 -10.60 5.53
N SER A 178 44.64 -9.97 4.35
CA SER A 178 45.87 -9.55 3.66
C SER A 178 46.66 -8.50 4.46
N ILE A 179 45.97 -7.54 5.08
CA ILE A 179 46.59 -6.55 5.97
C ILE A 179 47.23 -7.26 7.15
N GLN A 180 46.53 -8.19 7.81
CA GLN A 180 47.07 -8.95 8.93
C GLN A 180 48.36 -9.71 8.54
N PHE A 181 48.39 -10.36 7.38
CA PHE A 181 49.57 -11.03 6.86
C PHE A 181 50.74 -10.05 6.63
N LYS A 182 50.49 -8.95 5.91
CA LYS A 182 51.50 -7.93 5.61
C LYS A 182 52.05 -7.26 6.87
N THR A 183 51.20 -7.00 7.87
CA THR A 183 51.62 -6.46 9.16
C THR A 183 52.56 -7.42 9.89
N LYS A 184 52.31 -8.74 9.82
CA LYS A 184 53.22 -9.75 10.39
C LYS A 184 54.55 -9.78 9.66
N GLU A 185 54.55 -9.72 8.33
CA GLU A 185 55.76 -9.66 7.51
C GLU A 185 56.57 -8.38 7.81
N HIS A 186 55.91 -7.22 7.88
CA HIS A 186 56.55 -5.96 8.29
C HIS A 186 57.17 -6.06 9.69
N SER A 187 56.49 -6.69 10.66
CA SER A 187 57.04 -6.88 12.01
C SER A 187 58.35 -7.70 11.98
N ILE A 188 58.44 -8.70 11.09
CA ILE A 188 59.67 -9.50 10.90
C ILE A 188 60.76 -8.63 10.27
N LYS A 189 60.47 -7.94 9.16
CA LYS A 189 61.42 -7.06 8.47
C LYS A 189 61.94 -5.92 9.36
N THR A 190 61.08 -5.36 10.22
CA THR A 190 61.48 -4.36 11.20
C THR A 190 62.48 -4.92 12.20
N ARG A 191 62.31 -6.18 12.67
CA ARG A 191 63.29 -6.83 13.55
C ARG A 191 64.63 -7.06 12.84
N GLU A 192 64.60 -7.50 11.59
CA GLU A 192 65.81 -7.68 10.77
C GLU A 192 66.56 -6.34 10.57
N ALA A 193 65.82 -5.26 10.30
CA ALA A 193 66.40 -3.92 10.19
C ALA A 193 67.08 -3.47 11.49
N PHE A 194 66.51 -3.76 12.66
CA PHE A 194 67.16 -3.47 13.94
C PHE A 194 68.47 -4.25 14.13
N ALA A 195 68.50 -5.53 13.74
CA ALA A 195 69.73 -6.33 13.79
C ALA A 195 70.82 -5.75 12.86
N LEU A 196 70.45 -5.34 11.64
CA LEU A 196 71.38 -4.69 10.71
C LEU A 196 71.92 -3.35 11.25
N ILE A 197 71.08 -2.57 11.94
CA ILE A 197 71.51 -1.32 12.59
C ILE A 197 72.53 -1.60 13.69
N GLU A 198 72.36 -2.69 14.44
CA GLU A 198 73.32 -3.12 15.47
C GLU A 198 74.67 -3.54 14.86
N ASP A 199 74.64 -4.32 13.78
CA ASP A 199 75.85 -4.71 13.04
C ASP A 199 76.58 -3.51 12.43
N MET A 200 75.83 -2.55 11.88
CA MET A 200 76.37 -1.28 11.39
C MET A 200 77.03 -0.50 12.52
N LYS A 201 76.42 -0.42 13.69
CA LYS A 201 77.00 0.26 14.87
C LYS A 201 78.34 -0.39 15.25
N ASN A 202 78.41 -1.71 15.30
CA ASN A 202 79.64 -2.44 15.60
C ASN A 202 80.73 -2.17 14.55
N THR A 203 80.37 -2.15 13.27
CA THR A 203 81.28 -1.85 12.17
C THR A 203 81.80 -0.41 12.22
N THR A 204 80.93 0.56 12.53
CA THR A 204 81.32 1.96 12.71
C THR A 204 82.32 2.11 13.85
N ASN A 205 82.07 1.51 15.01
CA ASN A 205 83.01 1.53 16.14
C ASN A 205 84.36 0.90 15.78
N ALA A 206 84.35 -0.21 15.03
CA ALA A 206 85.58 -0.86 14.56
C ALA A 206 86.35 0.04 13.59
N ASN A 207 85.66 0.74 12.69
CA ASN A 207 86.27 1.70 11.77
C ASN A 207 86.87 2.90 12.51
N GLU A 208 86.20 3.45 13.53
CA GLU A 208 86.75 4.51 14.38
C GLU A 208 88.08 4.09 15.03
N SER A 209 88.14 2.87 15.58
CA SER A 209 89.38 2.34 16.14
C SER A 209 90.49 2.17 15.08
N LYS A 210 90.15 1.71 13.87
CA LYS A 210 91.11 1.60 12.77
C LYS A 210 91.63 2.96 12.31
N ILE A 211 90.76 3.96 12.21
CA ILE A 211 91.13 5.34 11.87
C ILE A 211 92.11 5.88 12.91
N LYS A 212 91.85 5.64 14.21
CA LYS A 212 92.76 6.06 15.28
C LYS A 212 94.15 5.46 15.14
N ASN A 213 94.23 4.15 14.89
CA ASN A 213 95.52 3.47 14.67
C ASN A 213 96.23 4.02 13.43
N LEU A 214 95.51 4.21 12.32
CA LEU A 214 96.07 4.76 11.09
C LEU A 214 96.63 6.18 11.28
N SER A 215 95.93 7.02 12.04
CA SER A 215 96.42 8.36 12.39
C SER A 215 97.74 8.26 13.19
N GLN A 216 97.82 7.35 14.16
CA GLN A 216 99.04 7.12 14.93
C GLN A 216 100.19 6.62 14.04
N ASP A 217 99.92 5.64 13.17
CA ASP A 217 100.91 5.13 12.22
C ASP A 217 101.41 6.24 11.29
N SER A 218 100.51 7.13 10.85
CA SER A 218 100.87 8.29 10.03
C SER A 218 101.79 9.27 10.77
N GLU A 219 101.53 9.54 12.05
CA GLU A 219 102.43 10.38 12.88
C GLU A 219 103.81 9.73 13.07
N GLU A 220 103.88 8.41 13.23
CA GLU A 220 105.15 7.68 13.35
C GLU A 220 105.93 7.67 12.03
N LEU A 221 105.24 7.49 10.90
CA LEU A 221 105.80 7.62 9.55
C LEU A 221 106.35 9.03 9.31
N GLU A 222 105.64 10.07 9.72
CA GLU A 222 106.11 11.45 9.63
C GLU A 222 107.40 11.65 10.43
N LYS A 223 107.44 11.20 11.69
CA LYS A 223 108.65 11.25 12.53
C LYS A 223 109.81 10.50 11.87
N SER A 224 109.55 9.33 11.30
CA SER A 224 110.56 8.52 10.62
C SER A 224 111.09 9.21 9.36
N ALA A 225 110.21 9.85 8.58
CA ALA A 225 110.59 10.61 7.39
C ALA A 225 111.43 11.85 7.74
N ILE A 226 111.08 12.57 8.81
CA ILE A 226 111.89 13.67 9.35
C ILE A 226 113.27 13.16 9.78
N HIS A 227 113.31 12.06 10.55
CA HIS A 227 114.58 11.47 10.99
C HIS A 227 115.48 11.04 9.82
N LEU A 228 114.90 10.43 8.78
CA LEU A 228 115.64 10.04 7.58
C LEU A 228 116.15 11.26 6.82
N LYS A 229 115.35 12.32 6.68
CA LYS A 229 115.75 13.60 6.09
C LYS A 229 116.92 14.22 6.83
N ASP A 230 116.90 14.21 8.17
CA ASP A 230 117.99 14.71 9.00
C ASP A 230 119.28 13.92 8.81
N LYS A 231 119.18 12.58 8.74
CA LYS A 231 120.34 11.72 8.41
C LYS A 231 120.90 12.04 7.02
N ILE A 232 120.06 12.20 6.00
CA ILE A 232 120.52 12.56 4.65
C ILE A 232 121.22 13.93 4.67
N ASN A 233 120.68 14.91 5.39
CA ASN A 233 121.32 16.23 5.53
C ASN A 233 122.68 16.15 6.21
N PHE A 234 122.84 15.30 7.24
CA PHE A 234 124.13 15.04 7.88
C PHE A 234 125.16 14.47 6.88
N PHE A 235 124.76 13.53 6.03
CA PHE A 235 125.64 12.94 5.01
C PHE A 235 125.92 13.84 3.79
N LYS A 236 125.15 14.92 3.57
CA LYS A 236 125.43 15.93 2.52
C LYS A 236 126.46 16.99 2.93
N ILE A 237 126.81 17.08 4.21
CA ILE A 237 127.74 18.08 4.77
C ILE A 237 129.17 17.51 4.91
N ASN A 238 129.36 16.21 4.69
CA ASN A 238 130.68 15.58 4.44
C ASN A 238 130.85 15.30 2.94
#